data_AF-A0A3N1CXM7-F1
#
_entry.id   AF-A0A3N1CXM7-F1
#
_cell.length_a   1.000
_cell.length_b   1.000
_cell.length_c   1.000
_cell.angle_alpha   90.00
_cell.angle_beta   90.00
_cell.angle_gamma   90.00
#
_symmetry.space_group_name_H-M   'P 1'
#
loop_
_entity.id
_entity.type
_entity.pdbx_description
1 polymer ?
#
loop_
_entity_poly.entity_id
_entity_poly.type
_entity_poly.pdbx_seq_one_letter_code
_entity_poly.pdbx_strand_id
1 'polypeptide(L)'
;MRNLRWPGRAEIDDDPDGVIRDCVEYALSWPRVLNRPAPELLAEWFAPDGPGMVVPDLFVAYRAQEAGDLPADRPDAVDPRAGEYWVLTRLRSRADPEASAIVAGPELRHLLAQGVTARGLTHG
;
A
#
# COMPACT_ATOMS: atom_id res chain seq x y z
N MET A 1 -5.66 -14.37 -0.82
CA MET A 1 -5.46 -13.21 0.08
C MET A 1 -4.09 -13.39 0.68
N ARG A 2 -3.21 -12.43 0.45
CA ARG A 2 -1.82 -12.46 0.92
C ARG A 2 -1.75 -12.34 2.44
N ASN A 3 -0.64 -12.82 3.01
CA ASN A 3 -0.31 -12.79 4.42
C ASN A 3 0.98 -12.02 4.66
N LEU A 4 0.98 -11.24 5.73
CA LEU A 4 2.16 -10.54 6.22
C LEU A 4 2.78 -11.26 7.43
N ARG A 5 4.11 -11.28 7.47
CA ARG A 5 4.93 -11.61 8.64
C ARG A 5 5.91 -10.46 8.94
N TRP A 6 6.39 -10.38 10.18
CA TRP A 6 7.29 -9.32 10.61
C TRP A 6 8.50 -9.81 11.44
N PRO A 7 9.44 -10.60 10.88
CA PRO A 7 10.67 -11.00 11.56
C PRO A 7 11.73 -9.87 11.57
N GLY A 8 11.31 -8.63 11.80
CA GLY A 8 12.15 -7.42 11.78
C GLY A 8 11.85 -6.47 10.62
N ARG A 9 11.44 -7.00 9.46
CA ARG A 9 10.91 -6.25 8.30
C ARG A 9 9.63 -6.90 7.78
N ALA A 10 8.87 -6.21 6.95
CA ALA A 10 7.70 -6.82 6.34
C ALA A 10 8.10 -7.93 5.36
N GLU A 11 7.42 -9.07 5.47
CA GLU A 11 7.50 -10.17 4.50
C GLU A 11 6.07 -10.51 4.07
N ILE A 12 5.79 -10.41 2.77
CA ILE A 12 4.47 -10.65 2.19
C ILE A 12 4.61 -11.76 1.14
N ASP A 13 3.72 -12.75 1.19
CA ASP A 13 3.64 -13.79 0.15
C ASP A 13 3.15 -13.19 -1.19
N ASP A 14 3.60 -13.77 -2.31
CA ASP A 14 3.24 -13.32 -3.66
C ASP A 14 3.48 -11.81 -3.94
N ASP A 15 4.63 -11.30 -3.48
CA ASP A 15 5.14 -9.95 -3.74
C ASP A 15 6.58 -9.98 -4.31
N PRO A 16 6.77 -10.48 -5.54
CA PRO A 16 8.11 -10.73 -6.11
C PRO A 16 8.95 -9.45 -6.26
N ASP A 17 8.30 -8.31 -6.48
CA ASP A 17 8.94 -7.00 -6.67
C ASP A 17 9.05 -6.21 -5.35
N GLY A 18 8.49 -6.73 -4.25
CA GLY A 18 8.49 -6.10 -2.94
C GLY A 18 7.68 -4.79 -2.85
N VAL A 19 6.78 -4.53 -3.79
CA VAL A 19 6.05 -3.26 -3.89
C VAL A 19 4.97 -3.17 -2.81
N ILE A 20 4.30 -4.29 -2.53
CA ILE A 20 3.27 -4.36 -1.48
C ILE A 20 3.95 -4.22 -0.11
N ARG A 21 5.10 -4.88 0.08
CA ARG A 21 5.95 -4.77 1.26
C ARG A 21 6.27 -3.30 1.54
N ASP A 22 6.80 -2.59 0.55
CA ASP A 22 7.20 -1.19 0.71
C ASP A 22 6.01 -0.30 1.05
N CYS A 23 4.85 -0.51 0.40
CA CYS A 23 3.62 0.19 0.76
C CYS A 23 3.31 0.04 2.26
N VAL A 24 3.33 -1.18 2.78
CA VAL A 24 3.05 -1.44 4.19
C VAL A 24 4.10 -0.81 5.10
N GLU A 25 5.38 -0.93 4.76
CA GLU A 25 6.46 -0.34 5.57
C GLU A 25 6.39 1.19 5.66
N TYR A 26 6.14 1.86 4.53
CA TYR A 26 5.96 3.30 4.49
C TYR A 26 4.71 3.72 5.27
N ALA A 27 3.58 3.05 5.03
CA ALA A 27 2.31 3.35 5.67
C ALA A 27 2.39 3.22 7.20
N LEU A 28 3.16 2.28 7.73
CA LEU A 28 3.35 2.10 9.17
C LEU A 28 4.41 3.04 9.78
N SER A 29 5.25 3.66 8.96
CA SER A 29 6.37 4.50 9.44
C SER A 29 6.04 6.00 9.38
N TRP A 30 5.26 6.42 8.39
CA TRP A 30 4.87 7.82 8.19
C TRP A 30 4.02 8.43 9.31
N PRO A 31 3.11 7.70 10.00
CA PRO A 31 2.33 8.26 11.11
C PRO A 31 3.22 8.89 12.19
N ARG A 32 4.39 8.30 12.48
CA ARG A 32 5.38 8.88 13.41
C ARG A 32 5.98 10.18 12.89
N VAL A 33 6.27 10.26 11.59
CA VAL A 33 6.79 11.48 10.94
C VAL A 33 5.76 12.61 11.02
N LEU A 34 4.48 12.28 10.87
CA LEU A 34 3.36 13.23 10.91
C LEU A 34 2.81 13.47 12.33
N ASN A 35 3.37 12.83 13.36
CA ASN A 35 2.88 12.87 14.74
C ASN A 35 1.38 12.53 14.87
N ARG A 36 0.93 11.46 14.19
CA ARG A 36 -0.45 10.96 14.22
C ARG A 36 -0.49 9.47 14.61
N PRO A 37 -1.57 9.00 15.27
CA PRO A 37 -1.76 7.57 15.51
C PRO A 37 -1.82 6.78 14.20
N ALA A 38 -1.05 5.70 14.10
CA ALA A 38 -1.00 4.88 12.89
C ALA A 38 -2.38 4.32 12.49
N PRO A 39 -3.18 3.72 13.38
CA PRO A 39 -4.49 3.18 12.99
C PRO A 39 -5.42 4.21 12.37
N GLU A 40 -5.46 5.44 12.92
CA GLU A 40 -6.31 6.53 12.43
C GLU A 40 -5.87 7.02 11.06
N LEU A 41 -4.56 7.27 10.89
CA LEU A 41 -4.04 7.76 9.62
C LEU A 41 -4.20 6.73 8.50
N LEU A 42 -4.00 5.44 8.80
CA LEU A 42 -4.21 4.36 7.84
C LEU A 42 -5.68 4.20 7.45
N ALA A 43 -6.59 4.35 8.42
CA ALA A 43 -8.03 4.31 8.16
C ALA A 43 -8.47 5.48 7.28
N GLU A 44 -7.89 6.67 7.46
CA GLU A 44 -8.13 7.84 6.60
C GLU A 44 -7.58 7.63 5.18
N TRP A 45 -6.30 7.25 5.06
CA TRP A 45 -5.65 7.11 3.76
C TRP A 45 -6.24 6.01 2.89
N PHE A 46 -6.56 4.86 3.50
CA PHE A 46 -6.99 3.65 2.78
C PHE A 46 -8.47 3.31 3.00
N ALA A 47 -9.28 4.31 3.39
CA ALA A 47 -10.73 4.27 3.21
C ALA A 47 -11.07 4.16 1.70
N PRO A 48 -12.25 3.64 1.32
CA PRO A 48 -12.64 3.53 -0.09
C PRO A 48 -12.60 4.85 -0.87
N ASP A 49 -12.82 5.98 -0.21
CA ASP A 49 -12.72 7.36 -0.72
C ASP A 49 -11.48 8.10 -0.19
N GLY A 50 -10.57 7.38 0.46
CA GLY A 50 -9.35 7.89 1.03
C GLY A 50 -8.39 8.42 -0.04
N PRO A 51 -7.57 9.42 0.29
CA PRO A 51 -6.64 10.05 -0.65
C PRO A 51 -5.45 9.14 -1.03
N GLY A 52 -5.30 8.00 -0.35
CA GLY A 52 -4.11 7.18 -0.45
C GLY A 52 -2.89 7.77 0.25
N MET A 53 -1.71 7.36 -0.20
CA MET A 53 -0.44 7.72 0.43
C MET A 53 0.54 8.20 -0.62
N VAL A 54 1.20 9.32 -0.35
CA VAL A 54 2.33 9.83 -1.14
C VAL A 54 3.54 9.95 -0.23
N VAL A 55 4.61 9.25 -0.59
CA VAL A 55 5.93 9.42 -0.01
C VAL A 55 6.80 10.12 -1.06
N PRO A 56 7.15 11.40 -0.87
CA PRO A 56 7.86 12.19 -1.88
C PRO A 56 9.08 11.44 -2.44
N ASP A 57 9.19 11.41 -3.76
CA ASP A 57 10.27 10.78 -4.53
C ASP A 57 10.44 9.25 -4.36
N LEU A 58 9.59 8.59 -3.57
CA LEU A 58 9.76 7.17 -3.21
C LEU A 58 8.56 6.31 -3.60
N PHE A 59 7.35 6.74 -3.27
CA PHE A 59 6.18 5.86 -3.36
C PHE A 59 4.88 6.62 -3.53
N VAL A 60 3.96 6.04 -4.28
CA VAL A 60 2.57 6.48 -4.33
C VAL A 60 1.63 5.28 -4.25
N ALA A 61 0.58 5.41 -3.46
CA ALA A 61 -0.53 4.49 -3.38
C ALA A 61 -1.84 5.27 -3.60
N TYR A 62 -2.65 4.84 -4.55
CA TYR A 62 -3.92 5.49 -4.87
C TYR A 62 -4.97 4.47 -5.31
N ARG A 63 -6.24 4.82 -5.17
CA ARG A 63 -7.35 3.98 -5.65
C ARG A 63 -7.57 4.23 -7.13
N ALA A 64 -7.60 3.16 -7.93
CA ALA A 64 -8.04 3.22 -9.31
C ALA A 64 -9.58 3.40 -9.37
N GLN A 65 -10.03 4.39 -10.12
CA GLN A 65 -11.44 4.70 -10.37
C GLN A 65 -11.84 4.34 -11.81
N GLU A 66 -10.89 4.39 -12.73
CA GLU A 66 -11.08 4.03 -14.14
C GLU A 66 -9.85 3.32 -14.73
N ALA A 67 -10.02 2.71 -15.90
CA ALA A 67 -8.95 1.94 -16.54
C ALA A 67 -7.69 2.76 -16.81
N GLY A 68 -7.82 4.08 -17.03
CA GLY A 68 -6.70 4.99 -17.22
C GLY A 68 -5.82 5.19 -15.99
N ASP A 69 -6.31 4.82 -14.80
CA ASP A 69 -5.56 4.87 -13.55
C ASP A 69 -4.61 3.68 -13.38
N LEU A 70 -4.79 2.61 -14.16
CA LEU A 70 -3.99 1.40 -14.06
C LEU A 70 -2.60 1.60 -14.67
N PRO A 71 -1.57 0.88 -14.17
CA PRO A 71 -0.23 0.89 -14.77
C PRO A 71 -0.27 0.58 -16.27
N ALA A 72 0.50 1.33 -17.05
CA ALA A 72 0.49 1.24 -18.52
C ALA A 72 0.94 -0.13 -19.05
N ASP A 73 1.72 -0.90 -18.27
CA ASP A 73 2.14 -2.26 -18.59
C ASP A 73 1.05 -3.31 -18.30
N ARG A 74 -0.03 -2.93 -17.59
CA ARG A 74 -1.11 -3.83 -17.15
C ARG A 74 -2.49 -3.15 -17.22
N PRO A 75 -2.91 -2.60 -18.38
CA PRO A 75 -4.13 -1.80 -18.49
C PRO A 75 -5.42 -2.58 -18.25
N ASP A 76 -5.40 -3.91 -18.41
CA ASP A 76 -6.58 -4.79 -18.29
C ASP A 76 -6.48 -5.75 -17.09
N ALA A 77 -5.63 -5.46 -16.10
CA ALA A 77 -5.41 -6.36 -14.97
C ALA A 77 -6.68 -6.61 -14.13
N VAL A 78 -7.53 -5.58 -14.01
CA VAL A 78 -8.78 -5.58 -13.23
C VAL A 78 -9.75 -4.57 -13.85
N ASP A 79 -11.04 -4.65 -13.51
CA ASP A 79 -12.01 -3.58 -13.77
C ASP A 79 -12.14 -2.69 -12.51
N PRO A 80 -11.62 -1.45 -12.51
CA PRO A 80 -11.69 -0.54 -11.38
C PRO A 80 -13.12 -0.16 -10.96
N ARG A 81 -14.10 -0.32 -11.85
CA ARG A 81 -15.51 -0.02 -11.56
C ARG A 81 -16.24 -1.21 -10.92
N ALA A 82 -15.70 -2.42 -11.08
CA ALA A 82 -16.28 -3.64 -10.50
C ALA A 82 -15.88 -3.87 -9.04
N GLY A 83 -14.93 -3.09 -8.49
CA GLY A 83 -14.44 -3.28 -7.14
C GLY A 83 -13.58 -2.13 -6.63
N GLU A 84 -12.98 -2.34 -5.48
CA GLU A 84 -12.02 -1.40 -4.90
C GLU A 84 -10.61 -1.92 -5.15
N TYR A 85 -9.86 -1.25 -6.03
CA TYR A 85 -8.50 -1.62 -6.37
C TYR A 85 -7.54 -0.47 -6.12
N TRP A 86 -6.43 -0.79 -5.48
CA TRP A 86 -5.35 0.14 -5.15
C TRP A 86 -4.16 -0.14 -6.04
N VAL A 87 -3.66 0.90 -6.69
CA VAL A 87 -2.40 0.89 -7.42
C VAL A 87 -1.32 1.39 -6.47
N LEU A 88 -0.27 0.58 -6.36
CA LEU A 88 0.88 0.83 -5.52
C LEU A 88 2.08 0.96 -6.44
N THR A 89 2.78 2.08 -6.40
CA THR A 89 3.89 2.35 -7.33
C THR A 89 5.10 2.82 -6.56
N ARG A 90 6.20 2.06 -6.70
CA ARG A 90 7.53 2.51 -6.30
C ARG A 90 8.05 3.46 -7.38
N LEU A 91 8.31 4.70 -7.00
CA LEU A 91 8.85 5.70 -7.92
C LEU A 91 10.32 5.37 -8.22
N ARG A 92 10.71 5.56 -9.48
CA ARG A 92 12.04 5.23 -9.95
C ARG A 92 13.10 5.95 -9.12
N SER A 93 13.97 5.19 -8.47
CA SER A 93 15.21 5.69 -7.90
C SER A 93 16.36 5.41 -8.86
N ARG A 94 17.54 5.97 -8.60
CA ARG A 94 18.74 5.67 -9.40
C ARG A 94 19.13 4.18 -9.37
N ALA A 95 18.71 3.45 -8.35
CA ALA A 95 19.08 2.05 -8.12
C ALA A 95 18.02 1.05 -8.60
N ASP A 96 16.74 1.43 -8.64
CA ASP A 96 15.64 0.50 -8.89
C ASP A 96 14.71 0.97 -10.02
N PRO A 97 14.25 0.05 -10.89
CA PRO A 97 13.22 0.37 -11.86
C PRO A 97 11.90 0.72 -11.15
N GLU A 98 11.10 1.52 -11.83
CA GLU A 98 9.69 1.71 -11.44
C GLU A 98 8.99 0.34 -11.45
N ALA A 99 8.21 0.08 -10.41
CA ALA A 99 7.46 -1.16 -10.26
C ALA A 99 6.11 -0.85 -9.64
N SER A 100 5.07 -1.51 -10.15
CA SER A 100 3.71 -1.33 -9.69
C SER A 100 3.04 -2.65 -9.32
N ALA A 101 2.19 -2.60 -8.29
CA ALA A 101 1.32 -3.68 -7.88
C ALA A 101 -0.13 -3.19 -7.79
N ILE A 102 -1.08 -4.09 -8.07
CA ILE A 102 -2.51 -3.83 -7.91
C ILE A 102 -3.02 -4.77 -6.82
N VAL A 103 -3.71 -4.20 -5.82
CA VAL A 103 -4.21 -4.94 -4.65
C VAL A 103 -5.67 -4.57 -4.41
N ALA A 104 -6.50 -5.54 -4.03
CA ALA A 104 -7.87 -5.25 -3.65
C ALA A 104 -7.90 -4.46 -2.33
N GLY A 105 -8.80 -3.48 -2.20
CA GLY A 105 -8.92 -2.63 -1.00
C GLY A 105 -9.04 -3.42 0.31
N PRO A 106 -9.95 -4.42 0.40
CA PRO A 106 -10.04 -5.27 1.59
C PRO A 106 -8.73 -6.02 1.91
N GLU A 107 -7.99 -6.45 0.88
CA GLU A 107 -6.70 -7.12 1.05
C GLU A 107 -5.62 -6.16 1.55
N LEU A 108 -5.54 -4.95 0.98
CA LEU A 108 -4.60 -3.92 1.43
C LEU A 108 -4.85 -3.56 2.90
N ARG A 109 -6.12 -3.32 3.27
CA ARG A 109 -6.49 -3.06 4.67
C ARG A 109 -6.17 -4.24 5.59
N HIS A 110 -6.35 -5.47 5.12
CA HIS A 110 -5.97 -6.66 5.87
C HIS A 110 -4.47 -6.70 6.18
N LEU A 111 -3.63 -6.47 5.17
CA LEU A 111 -2.17 -6.44 5.31
C LEU A 111 -1.71 -5.31 6.25
N LEU A 112 -2.31 -4.13 6.15
CA LEU A 112 -2.03 -3.01 7.05
C LEU A 112 -2.42 -3.34 8.50
N ALA A 113 -3.57 -3.97 8.73
CA ALA A 113 -4.00 -4.40 10.06
C ALA A 113 -3.06 -5.47 10.66
N GLN A 114 -2.60 -6.43 9.85
CA GLN A 114 -1.56 -7.39 10.25
C GLN A 114 -0.27 -6.66 10.64
N GLY A 115 0.16 -5.67 9.87
CA GLY A 115 1.35 -4.88 10.14
C GLY A 115 1.25 -4.03 11.42
N VAL A 116 0.10 -3.38 11.66
CA VAL A 116 -0.18 -2.65 12.91
C VAL A 116 -0.06 -3.57 14.11
N THR A 117 -0.65 -4.76 14.03
CA THR A 117 -0.62 -5.78 15.10
C THR A 117 0.81 -6.28 15.33
N ALA A 118 1.51 -6.65 14.26
CA ALA A 118 2.86 -7.20 14.33
C ALA A 118 3.89 -6.19 14.89
N ARG A 119 3.66 -4.89 14.67
CA ARG A 119 4.50 -3.80 15.22
C ARG A 119 4.05 -3.29 16.59
N GLY A 120 2.95 -3.78 17.14
CA GLY A 120 2.42 -3.32 18.43
C GLY A 120 1.92 -1.86 18.41
N LEU A 121 1.37 -1.39 17.28
CA LEU A 121 0.88 -0.02 17.09
C LEU A 121 -0.59 0.18 17.50
N THR A 122 -1.16 -0.78 18.23
CA THR A 122 -2.58 -0.87 18.58
C THR A 122 -2.93 -0.11 19.86
N HIS A 123 -2.76 1.22 19.88
CA HIS A 123 -3.02 2.18 20.99
C HIS A 123 -1.73 2.75 21.61
N GLY A 124 -1.44 4.00 21.24
CA GLY A 124 -0.60 4.93 21.98
C GLY A 124 -1.40 6.20 22.22
#